data_AF-A0A4R2Z9Z1-F1
#
_entry.id   AF-A0A4R2Z9Z1-F1
#
_cell.length_a   1.000
_cell.length_b   1.000
_cell.length_c   1.000
_cell.angle_alpha   90.00
_cell.angle_beta   90.00
_cell.angle_gamma   90.00
#
_symmetry.space_group_name_H-M   'P 1'
#
loop_
_entity.id
_entity.type
_entity.pdbx_description
1 polymer ?
#
loop_
_entity_poly.entity_id
_entity_poly.type
_entity_poly.pdbx_seq_one_letter_code
_entity_poly.pdbx_strand_id
1 'polypeptide(L)' 'MKKINMNEASAIVGGTTTCVNSFELNLVGDATVCNAVKTCTDKNGVVTKTFTAAAIINCGNVG' A
#
# COMPACT_ATOMS: atom_id res chain seq x y z
N MET A 1 6.20 35.23 -17.33
CA MET A 1 6.27 33.76 -17.49
C MET A 1 6.25 33.13 -16.11
N LYS A 2 5.07 32.71 -15.66
CA LYS A 2 4.84 32.17 -14.32
C LYS A 2 5.43 30.76 -14.32
N LYS A 3 6.56 30.56 -13.62
CA LYS A 3 7.25 29.29 -13.54
C LYS A 3 6.27 28.26 -12.97
N ILE A 4 5.80 27.36 -13.83
CA ILE A 4 5.01 26.21 -13.43
C ILE A 4 5.93 25.37 -12.54
N ASN A 5 5.59 25.27 -11.26
CA ASN A 5 6.26 24.38 -10.34
C ASN A 5 5.97 22.95 -10.81
N MET A 6 6.99 22.29 -11.35
CA MET A 6 6.94 20.90 -11.81
C MET A 6 6.59 19.90 -10.70
N ASN A 7 6.38 20.36 -9.46
CA ASN A 7 5.88 19.57 -8.35
C ASN A 7 4.39 19.21 -8.47
N GLU A 8 3.62 19.94 -9.27
CA GLU A 8 2.20 19.64 -9.52
C GLU A 8 1.98 18.82 -10.80
N ALA A 9 2.98 18.69 -11.67
CA ALA A 9 2.88 17.88 -12.88
C ALA A 9 2.84 16.37 -12.58
N SER A 10 3.52 15.91 -11.52
CA SER A 10 3.45 14.52 -11.06
C SER A 10 2.08 14.16 -10.45
N ALA A 11 1.34 15.14 -9.94
CA ALA A 11 -0.04 14.93 -9.45
C ALA A 11 -1.06 14.82 -10.61
N ILE A 12 -0.77 15.45 -11.75
CA ILE A 12 -1.69 15.55 -12.89
C ILE A 12 -1.60 14.33 -13.81
N VAL A 13 -0.41 13.73 -14.02
CA VAL A 13 -0.23 12.62 -14.97
C VAL A 13 -0.34 11.22 -14.33
N GLY A 14 -0.15 11.10 -13.01
CA GLY A 14 -0.15 9.79 -12.33
C GLY A 14 -1.06 9.65 -11.13
N GLY A 15 -1.71 10.73 -10.69
CA GLY A 15 -2.59 10.74 -9.52
C GLY A 15 -1.80 10.64 -8.21
N THR A 16 -2.10 11.51 -7.25
CA THR A 16 -1.61 11.33 -5.89
C THR A 16 -2.23 10.06 -5.32
N THR A 17 -1.50 8.95 -5.40
CA THR A 17 -1.90 7.68 -4.81
C THR A 17 -1.44 7.66 -3.36
N THR A 18 -2.39 7.77 -2.42
CA THR A 18 -2.08 7.61 -1.00
C THR A 18 -1.97 6.12 -0.72
N CYS A 19 -0.75 5.63 -0.56
CA CYS A 19 -0.50 4.23 -0.23
C CYS A 19 -0.20 4.07 1.25
N VAL A 20 -1.00 3.25 1.91
CA VAL A 20 -0.77 2.81 3.29
C VAL A 20 -0.28 1.38 3.24
N ASN A 21 0.85 1.14 3.88
CA ASN A 21 1.37 -0.21 4.08
C ASN A 21 0.94 -0.68 5.47
N SER A 22 0.38 -1.87 5.53
CA SER A 22 -0.01 -2.55 6.75
C SER A 22 0.47 -3.99 6.69
N PHE A 23 0.62 -4.62 7.84
CA PHE A 23 0.97 -6.03 7.92
C PHE A 23 -0.20 -6.75 8.57
N GLU A 24 -0.72 -7.77 7.91
CA GLU A 24 -1.83 -8.58 8.43
C GLU A 24 -1.43 -10.05 8.51
N LEU A 25 -1.76 -10.67 9.64
CA LEU A 25 -1.67 -12.11 9.81
C LEU A 25 -2.91 -12.74 9.20
N ASN A 26 -2.73 -13.54 8.16
CA ASN A 26 -3.80 -14.33 7.57
C ASN A 26 -3.59 -15.81 7.92
N LEU A 27 -4.68 -16.49 8.22
CA LEU A 27 -4.68 -17.94 8.32
C LEU A 27 -4.95 -18.52 6.93
N VAL A 28 -3.97 -19.24 6.37
CA VAL A 28 -4.13 -19.95 5.09
C VAL A 28 -4.06 -21.44 5.39
N GLY A 29 -5.23 -22.09 5.44
CA GLY A 29 -5.36 -23.43 6.01
C GLY A 29 -5.14 -23.38 7.52
N ASP A 30 -4.17 -24.16 8.02
CA ASP A 30 -3.78 -24.24 9.43
C ASP A 30 -2.50 -23.44 9.76
N ALA A 31 -1.93 -22.74 8.78
CA ALA A 31 -0.70 -21.96 8.96
C ALA A 31 -0.99 -20.46 9.00
N THR A 32 -0.47 -19.79 10.04
CA THR A 32 -0.47 -18.32 10.11
C THR A 32 0.62 -17.78 9.21
N VAL A 33 0.22 -17.06 8.16
CA VAL A 33 1.13 -16.39 7.24
C VAL A 33 1.01 -14.88 7.40
N CYS A 34 2.14 -14.19 7.30
CA CYS A 34 2.15 -12.73 7.33
C CYS A 34 2.11 -12.19 5.90
N ASN A 35 1.17 -11.30 5.64
CA ASN A 35 1.05 -10.60 4.38
C ASN A 35 1.26 -9.10 4.61
N ALA A 36 2.17 -8.51 3.84
CA ALA A 36 2.21 -7.08 3.67
C ALA A 36 1.05 -6.66 2.77
N VAL A 37 0.12 -5.92 3.33
CA VAL A 37 -1.04 -5.35 2.64
C VAL A 37 -0.72 -3.91 2.29
N LYS A 38 -0.54 -3.66 1.00
CA LYS A 38 -0.39 -2.32 0.47
C LYS A 38 -1.74 -1.87 -0.05
N THR A 39 -2.36 -0.91 0.62
CA THR A 39 -3.63 -0.30 0.21
C THR A 39 -3.35 1.07 -0.36
N CYS A 40 -3.54 1.22 -1.67
CA CYS A 40 -3.34 2.46 -2.40
C CYS A 40 -4.71 3.01 -2.79
N THR A 41 -4.98 4.26 -2.45
CA THR A 41 -6.20 4.96 -2.87
C THR A 41 -5.83 6.02 -3.89
N ASP A 42 -6.35 5.87 -5.11
CA ASP A 42 -6.17 6.85 -6.17
C ASP A 42 -7.07 8.07 -5.95
N LYS A 43 -6.75 9.17 -6.64
CA LYS A 43 -7.54 10.42 -6.60
C LYS A 43 -9.02 10.28 -6.97
N ASN A 44 -9.39 9.19 -7.65
CA ASN A 44 -10.76 8.88 -8.03
C ASN A 44 -11.50 8.01 -6.99
N GLY A 45 -10.88 7.75 -5.82
CA GLY A 45 -11.43 6.88 -4.79
C GLY A 45 -11.30 5.38 -5.12
N VAL A 46 -10.53 5.03 -6.15
CA VAL A 46 -10.25 3.63 -6.48
C VAL A 46 -9.25 3.09 -5.47
N VAL A 47 -9.66 2.08 -4.71
CA VAL A 47 -8.80 1.42 -3.73
C VAL A 47 -8.20 0.17 -4.37
N THR A 48 -6.88 0.14 -4.49
CA THR A 48 -6.13 -1.04 -4.91
C THR A 48 -5.44 -1.66 -3.70
N LYS A 49 -5.66 -2.96 -3.48
CA LYS A 49 -5.01 -3.73 -2.43
C LYS A 49 -4.06 -4.74 -3.06
N THR A 50 -2.79 -4.68 -2.67
CA THR A 50 -1.78 -5.67 -3.06
C THR A 50 -1.38 -6.45 -1.82
N PHE A 51 -1.42 -7.77 -1.92
CA PHE A 51 -0.99 -8.69 -0.87
C PHE A 51 0.34 -9.29 -1.29
N THR A 52 1.37 -9.06 -0.48
CA THR A 52 2.70 -9.62 -0.71
C THR A 52 3.07 -10.47 0.48
N ALA A 53 3.54 -11.69 0.25
CA ALA A 53 4.05 -12.54 1.32
C ALA A 53 5.20 -11.81 2.04
N ALA A 54 5.10 -11.68 3.36
CA ALA A 54 6.08 -11.02 4.20
C ALA A 54 6.58 -11.99 5.27
N ALA A 55 7.78 -11.74 5.80
CA ALA A 55 8.29 -12.54 6.90
C ALA A 55 7.42 -12.29 8.15
N ILE A 56 7.11 -13.38 8.88
CA ILE A 56 6.15 -13.36 10.00
C ILE A 56 6.53 -12.38 11.12
N ILE A 57 7.83 -12.11 11.27
CA ILE A 57 8.39 -11.09 12.17
C ILE A 57 7.85 -9.67 11.93
N ASN A 58 7.41 -9.34 10.71
CA ASN A 58 6.91 -8.00 10.37
C ASN A 58 5.46 -7.77 10.79
N CYS A 59 4.65 -8.82 10.92
CA CYS A 59 3.26 -8.70 11.35
C CYS A 59 3.12 -8.56 12.88
N GLY A 60 4.23 -8.52 13.60
CA GLY A 60 4.25 -8.57 15.06
C GLY A 60 4.10 -10.00 15.54
N ASN A 61 5.04 -10.37 16.42
CA ASN A 61 5.10 -11.58 17.23
C ASN A 61 3.85 -12.47 17.16
N VAL A 62 3.85 -13.42 16.22
CA VAL A 62 3.09 -14.66 16.45
C VAL A 62 3.71 -15.28 17.70
N GLY A 63 2.91 -15.36 18.75
CA GLY A 63 3.29 -15.86 20.07
C GLY A 63 4.11 -17.14 20.02
#